data_AF-A0A7I7SB98-F1
#
_entry.id   AF-A0A7I7SB98-F1
#
_cell.length_a   1.000
_cell.length_b   1.000
_cell.length_c   1.000
_cell.angle_alpha   90.00
_cell.angle_beta   90.00
_cell.angle_gamma   90.00
#
_symmetry.space_group_name_H-M   'P 1'
#
loop_
_entity.id
_entity.type
_entity.pdbx_description
1 polymer ?
#
loop_
_entity_poly.entity_id
_entity_poly.type
_entity_poly.pdbx_seq_one_letter_code
_entity_poly.pdbx_strand_id
1 'polypeptide(L)'
;MREPSSELISDLANALAQFRQPVTAIDALNGEYTVRAHELLGALTAAGYSVVKLPEPCYEGDGQIYFDDGEIRVDTTGYGNEWPRLYVDGKPADTALMRLQAAEMLAAANEADAAYAAADR
;
A
#
# COMPACT_ATOMS: atom_id res chain seq x y z
N MET A 1 -25.63 -11.31 -1.83
CA MET A 1 -24.31 -11.15 -1.19
C MET A 1 -23.84 -12.54 -0.79
N ARG A 2 -22.88 -13.13 -1.50
CA ARG A 2 -22.35 -14.47 -1.19
C ARG A 2 -21.22 -14.27 -0.19
N GLU A 3 -21.34 -14.78 1.02
CA GLU A 3 -20.22 -14.74 1.95
C GLU A 3 -19.06 -15.59 1.40
N PRO A 4 -17.81 -15.12 1.51
CA PRO A 4 -16.66 -15.93 1.14
C PRO A 4 -16.65 -17.22 1.98
N SER A 5 -16.31 -18.35 1.36
CA SER A 5 -16.26 -19.64 2.05
C SER A 5 -15.26 -19.59 3.20
N SER A 6 -15.59 -20.25 4.32
CA SER A 6 -14.75 -20.31 5.52
C SER A 6 -13.35 -20.88 5.27
N GLU A 7 -13.20 -21.69 4.22
CA GLU A 7 -11.90 -22.19 3.73
C GLU A 7 -11.02 -21.05 3.21
N LEU A 8 -11.56 -20.13 2.42
CA LEU A 8 -10.79 -19.05 1.79
C LEU A 8 -10.26 -18.04 2.83
N ILE A 9 -11.05 -17.80 3.89
CA ILE A 9 -10.63 -17.00 5.05
C ILE A 9 -9.52 -17.71 5.84
N SER A 10 -9.63 -19.03 5.99
CA SER A 10 -8.64 -19.83 6.74
C SER A 10 -7.33 -19.95 5.97
N ASP A 11 -7.38 -20.09 4.65
CA ASP A 11 -6.22 -20.16 3.77
C ASP A 11 -5.46 -18.83 3.76
N LEU A 12 -6.19 -17.70 3.70
CA LEU A 12 -5.60 -16.37 3.79
C LEU A 12 -4.95 -16.13 5.16
N ALA A 13 -5.62 -16.54 6.25
CA ALA A 13 -5.07 -16.40 7.60
C ALA A 13 -3.78 -17.24 7.80
N ASN A 14 -3.74 -18.46 7.26
CA ASN A 14 -2.56 -19.32 7.31
C ASN A 14 -1.40 -18.78 6.47
N ALA A 15 -1.68 -18.25 5.28
CA ALA A 15 -0.67 -17.62 4.43
C ALA A 15 -0.05 -16.42 5.15
N LEU A 16 -0.86 -15.52 5.71
CA LEU A 16 -0.39 -14.33 6.44
C LEU A 16 0.40 -14.68 7.71
N ALA A 17 0.05 -15.76 8.41
CA ALA A 17 0.78 -16.21 9.60
C ALA A 17 2.22 -16.66 9.28
N GLN A 18 2.46 -17.22 8.09
CA GLN A 18 3.78 -17.65 7.64
C GLN A 18 4.68 -16.46 7.25
N PHE A 19 4.11 -15.33 6.82
CA PHE A 19 4.86 -14.11 6.48
C PHE A 19 5.44 -13.37 7.70
N ARG A 20 5.04 -13.70 8.94
CA ARG A 20 5.51 -13.02 10.17
C ARG A 20 6.91 -13.42 10.63
N GLN A 21 7.58 -14.38 9.99
CA GLN A 21 8.93 -14.78 10.39
C GLN A 21 9.99 -13.94 9.67
N PRO A 22 10.99 -13.36 10.37
CA PRO A 22 12.09 -12.65 9.74
C PRO A 22 13.00 -13.64 9.00
N VAL A 23 13.15 -13.46 7.68
CA VAL A 23 13.94 -14.35 6.82
C VAL A 23 15.38 -13.82 6.72
N THR A 24 16.35 -14.55 7.26
CA THR A 24 17.77 -14.16 7.35
C THR A 24 18.69 -14.97 6.42
N ALA A 25 18.30 -15.23 5.16
CA ALA A 25 19.20 -15.86 4.19
C ALA A 25 18.80 -15.55 2.75
N ILE A 26 19.44 -14.57 2.11
CA ILE A 26 18.99 -13.99 0.83
C ILE A 26 19.34 -14.85 -0.39
N ASP A 27 20.35 -15.72 -0.34
CA ASP A 27 20.93 -16.26 -1.59
C ASP A 27 20.42 -17.64 -2.06
N ALA A 28 19.69 -18.40 -1.24
CA ALA A 28 19.10 -19.69 -1.64
C ALA A 28 17.60 -19.61 -2.01
N LEU A 29 17.01 -18.41 -1.96
CA LEU A 29 15.56 -18.20 -1.86
C LEU A 29 14.89 -17.63 -3.13
N ASN A 30 15.67 -17.29 -4.15
CA ASN A 30 15.16 -16.54 -5.32
C ASN A 30 14.15 -17.31 -6.19
N GLY A 31 14.17 -18.66 -6.19
CA GLY A 31 13.20 -19.45 -6.96
C GLY A 31 11.85 -19.63 -6.23
N GLU A 32 11.90 -20.09 -4.98
CA GLU A 32 10.72 -20.47 -4.20
C GLU A 32 9.93 -19.25 -3.70
N TYR A 33 10.60 -18.14 -3.40
CA TYR A 33 9.93 -16.91 -2.95
C TYR A 33 9.26 -16.16 -4.10
N THR A 34 9.79 -16.26 -5.32
CA THR A 34 9.15 -15.66 -6.50
C THR A 34 7.84 -16.37 -6.82
N VAL A 35 7.80 -17.70 -6.70
CA VAL A 35 6.57 -18.50 -6.85
C VAL A 35 5.55 -18.13 -5.76
N ARG A 36 5.96 -18.07 -4.50
CA ARG A 36 5.06 -17.71 -3.38
C ARG A 36 4.56 -16.26 -3.44
N ALA A 37 5.39 -15.33 -3.90
CA ALA A 37 4.98 -13.93 -4.10
C ALA A 37 3.97 -13.81 -5.25
N HIS A 38 4.15 -14.58 -6.32
CA HIS A 38 3.22 -14.62 -7.44
C HIS A 38 1.86 -15.22 -7.03
N GLU A 39 1.86 -16.31 -6.27
CA GLU A 39 0.64 -16.93 -5.71
C GLU A 39 -0.10 -15.97 -4.76
N LEU A 40 0.63 -15.28 -3.86
CA LEU A 40 0.05 -14.28 -2.97
C LEU A 40 -0.55 -13.11 -3.77
N LEU A 41 0.17 -12.58 -4.75
CA LEU A 41 -0.32 -11.48 -5.60
C LEU A 41 -1.58 -11.90 -6.36
N GLY A 42 -1.60 -13.13 -6.88
CA GLY A 42 -2.76 -13.72 -7.53
C GLY A 42 -3.96 -13.82 -6.58
N ALA A 43 -3.75 -14.33 -5.36
CA ALA A 43 -4.80 -14.44 -4.35
C ALA A 43 -5.36 -13.07 -3.92
N LEU A 44 -4.49 -12.08 -3.71
CA LEU A 44 -4.90 -10.70 -3.38
C LEU A 44 -5.72 -10.08 -4.49
N THR A 45 -5.26 -10.21 -5.74
CA THR A 45 -5.97 -9.70 -6.92
C THR A 45 -7.33 -10.37 -7.09
N ALA A 46 -7.41 -11.70 -6.93
CA ALA A 46 -8.67 -12.45 -7.00
C ALA A 46 -9.65 -12.06 -5.88
N ALA A 47 -9.14 -11.65 -4.72
CA ALA A 47 -9.93 -11.11 -3.61
C ALA A 47 -10.29 -9.62 -3.76
N GLY A 48 -9.93 -8.98 -4.87
CA GLY A 48 -10.24 -7.57 -5.16
C GLY A 48 -9.30 -6.57 -4.49
N TYR A 49 -8.14 -7.00 -3.99
CA TYR A 49 -7.11 -6.11 -3.47
C TYR A 49 -6.15 -5.68 -4.57
N SER A 50 -5.79 -4.39 -4.56
CA SER A 50 -4.72 -3.85 -5.40
C SER A 50 -3.44 -3.66 -4.57
N VAL A 51 -2.30 -4.06 -5.15
CA VAL A 51 -0.97 -3.82 -4.58
C VAL A 51 -0.28 -2.75 -5.41
N VAL A 52 0.10 -1.65 -4.77
CA VAL A 52 0.77 -0.52 -5.42
C VAL A 52 2.11 -0.27 -4.74
N LYS A 53 3.17 -0.09 -5.54
CA LYS A 53 4.46 0.36 -5.01
C LYS A 53 4.30 1.80 -4.52
N LEU A 54 4.63 2.05 -3.26
CA LEU A 54 4.64 3.42 -2.73
C LEU A 54 5.78 4.25 -3.34
N PRO A 55 5.57 5.56 -3.58
CA PRO A 55 6.62 6.45 -4.02
C PRO A 55 7.75 6.53 -2.99
N GLU A 56 8.96 6.74 -3.47
CA GLU A 56 10.12 6.92 -2.60
C GLU A 56 10.16 8.35 -2.05
N PRO A 57 10.41 8.54 -0.75
CA PRO A 57 10.54 9.86 -0.16
C PRO A 57 11.81 10.59 -0.61
N CYS A 58 11.74 11.92 -0.67
CA CYS A 58 12.89 12.81 -0.73
C CYS A 58 13.27 13.30 0.68
N TYR A 59 14.53 13.12 1.06
CA TYR A 59 15.05 13.55 2.36
C TYR A 59 16.01 14.73 2.19
N GLU A 60 15.69 15.87 2.81
CA GLU A 60 16.50 17.09 2.70
C GLU A 60 17.40 17.35 3.92
N GLY A 61 17.28 16.52 4.98
CA GLY A 61 18.14 16.59 6.16
C GLY A 61 17.81 17.71 7.15
N ASP A 62 16.78 18.50 6.90
CA ASP A 62 16.22 19.53 7.77
C ASP A 62 15.12 18.99 8.71
N GLY A 63 14.91 17.67 8.71
CA GLY A 63 13.83 17.00 9.44
C GLY A 63 12.49 17.04 8.71
N GLN A 64 12.44 17.49 7.47
CA GLN A 64 11.29 17.37 6.58
C GLN A 64 11.52 16.24 5.57
N ILE A 65 10.44 15.51 5.27
CA ILE A 65 10.42 14.46 4.25
C ILE A 65 9.36 14.84 3.24
N TYR A 66 9.72 14.89 1.97
CA TYR A 66 8.84 15.34 0.91
C TYR A 66 8.45 14.19 -0.04
N PHE A 67 7.22 14.25 -0.52
CA PHE A 67 6.69 13.46 -1.63
C PHE A 67 6.02 14.42 -2.62
N ASP A 68 5.73 13.91 -3.82
CA ASP A 68 4.98 14.65 -4.86
C ASP A 68 5.58 16.03 -5.14
N ASP A 69 6.89 16.05 -5.46
CA ASP A 69 7.66 17.26 -5.74
C ASP A 69 7.54 18.39 -4.69
N GLY A 70 7.31 18.02 -3.42
CA GLY A 70 7.25 18.95 -2.30
C GLY A 70 5.84 19.33 -1.85
N GLU A 71 4.79 18.87 -2.54
CA GLU A 71 3.39 19.15 -2.19
C GLU A 71 2.94 18.40 -0.93
N ILE A 72 3.50 17.22 -0.68
CA ILE A 72 3.26 16.42 0.51
C ILE A 72 4.51 16.45 1.39
N ARG A 73 4.35 16.92 2.63
CA ARG A 73 5.45 17.05 3.59
C ARG A 73 5.14 16.32 4.90
N VAL A 74 6.06 15.47 5.33
CA VAL A 74 6.06 14.89 6.67
C VAL A 74 7.08 15.64 7.53
N ASP A 75 6.60 16.29 8.58
CA ASP A 75 7.42 17.02 9.53
C ASP A 75 7.85 16.09 10.67
N THR A 76 9.16 15.86 10.76
CA THR A 76 9.80 15.03 11.79
C THR A 76 10.61 15.84 12.80
N THR A 77 10.59 17.17 12.71
CA THR A 77 11.35 18.07 13.61
C THR A 77 10.70 18.25 14.99
N GLY A 78 9.37 18.12 15.06
CA GLY A 78 8.60 18.26 16.30
C GLY A 78 8.64 17.02 17.19
N TYR A 79 9.12 17.17 18.43
CA TYR A 79 8.97 16.14 19.46
C TYR A 79 7.56 16.20 20.06
N GLY A 80 6.77 15.14 19.88
CA GLY A 80 5.44 15.00 20.50
C GLY A 80 4.27 15.08 19.52
N ASN A 81 3.12 15.53 20.03
CA ASN A 81 1.81 15.63 19.39
C ASN A 81 1.33 17.09 19.26
N GLU A 82 2.19 18.06 19.54
CA GLU A 82 1.86 19.49 19.52
C GLU A 82 1.72 20.05 18.09
N TRP A 83 2.32 19.39 17.10
CA TRP A 83 2.24 19.76 15.69
C TRP A 83 1.76 18.59 14.82
N PRO A 84 0.92 18.86 13.81
CA PRO A 84 0.59 17.88 12.78
C PRO A 84 1.86 17.37 12.12
N ARG A 85 1.96 16.04 11.95
CA ARG A 85 3.14 15.41 11.31
C ARG A 85 3.05 15.36 9.79
N LEU A 86 1.87 15.56 9.23
CA LEU A 86 1.62 15.48 7.79
C LEU A 86 1.00 16.80 7.32
N TYR A 87 1.53 17.30 6.22
CA TYR A 87 1.03 18.46 5.52
C TYR A 87 0.82 18.10 4.05
N VAL A 88 -0.28 18.56 3.49
CA VAL A 88 -0.60 18.47 2.05
C VAL A 88 -0.95 19.89 1.60
N ASP A 89 -0.32 20.38 0.55
CA ASP A 89 -0.46 21.76 0.06
C ASP A 89 -0.23 22.81 1.16
N GLY A 90 0.76 22.55 2.02
CA GLY A 90 1.09 23.41 3.16
C GLY A 90 0.07 23.42 4.30
N LYS A 91 -0.99 22.60 4.25
CA LYS A 91 -2.02 22.51 5.30
C LYS A 91 -1.87 21.23 6.12
N PRO A 92 -2.08 21.28 7.44
CA PRO A 92 -2.19 20.08 8.26
C PRO A 92 -3.18 19.07 7.69
N ALA A 93 -2.76 17.81 7.62
CA ALA A 93 -3.59 16.71 7.16
C ALA A 93 -3.65 15.58 8.19
N ASP A 94 -4.82 14.95 8.29
CA ASP A 94 -5.03 13.79 9.13
C ASP A 94 -4.59 12.52 8.40
N THR A 95 -3.70 11.73 9.03
CA THR A 95 -3.12 10.56 8.37
C THR A 95 -4.11 9.41 8.13
N ALA A 96 -5.20 9.31 8.89
CA ALA A 96 -6.20 8.28 8.67
C ALA A 96 -7.10 8.67 7.49
N LEU A 97 -7.50 9.93 7.43
CA LEU A 97 -8.25 10.48 6.31
C LEU A 97 -7.48 10.40 5.00
N MET A 98 -6.19 10.75 4.99
CA MET A 98 -5.37 10.67 3.78
C MET A 98 -5.23 9.23 3.25
N ARG A 99 -5.12 8.24 4.15
CA ARG A 99 -5.10 6.82 3.74
C ARG A 99 -6.42 6.39 3.09
N LEU A 100 -7.55 6.85 3.64
CA LEU A 100 -8.86 6.57 3.06
C LEU A 100 -9.00 7.21 1.68
N GLN A 101 -8.66 8.49 1.55
CA GLN A 101 -8.74 9.22 0.28
C GLN A 101 -7.82 8.61 -0.79
N ALA A 102 -6.59 8.21 -0.43
CA ALA A 102 -5.69 7.53 -1.36
C ALA A 102 -6.29 6.19 -1.85
N ALA A 103 -6.96 5.43 -0.97
CA ALA A 103 -7.63 4.20 -1.35
C ALA A 103 -8.84 4.46 -2.28
N GLU A 104 -9.63 5.51 -2.02
CA GLU A 104 -10.74 5.93 -2.89
C GLU A 104 -10.24 6.37 -4.27
N MET A 105 -9.17 7.16 -4.32
CA MET A 105 -8.55 7.59 -5.58
C MET A 105 -8.01 6.40 -6.39
N LEU A 106 -7.37 5.44 -5.72
CA LEU A 106 -6.90 4.21 -6.35
C LEU A 106 -8.05 3.37 -6.91
N ALA A 107 -9.14 3.22 -6.16
CA ALA A 107 -10.33 2.51 -6.63
C ALA A 107 -10.96 3.20 -7.85
N ALA A 108 -11.03 4.53 -7.85
CA ALA A 108 -11.54 5.31 -8.97
C ALA A 108 -10.65 5.17 -10.23
N ALA A 109 -9.33 5.17 -10.07
CA ALA A 109 -8.39 4.96 -11.17
C ALA A 109 -8.57 3.57 -11.80
N ASN A 110 -8.67 2.52 -10.98
CA ASN A 110 -8.89 1.16 -11.46
C ASN A 110 -10.21 1.02 -12.25
N GLU A 111 -11.29 1.65 -11.78
CA GLU A 111 -12.59 1.63 -12.48
C GLU A 111 -12.50 2.37 -13.82
N ALA A 112 -11.80 3.51 -13.86
CA ALA A 112 -11.57 4.25 -15.10
C ALA A 112 -10.80 3.41 -16.12
N ASP A 113 -9.73 2.73 -15.71
CA ASP A 113 -8.94 1.84 -16.58
C ASP A 113 -9.79 0.68 -17.12
N ALA A 114 -10.63 0.09 -16.26
CA ALA A 114 -11.55 -0.97 -16.66
C ALA A 114 -12.58 -0.49 -17.70
N ALA A 115 -13.11 0.72 -17.52
CA ALA A 115 -14.04 1.34 -18.46
C ALA A 115 -13.39 1.62 -19.82
N TYR A 116 -12.15 2.13 -19.85
CA TYR A 116 -11.40 2.33 -21.10
C TYR A 116 -11.14 1.01 -21.82
N ALA A 117 -10.69 -0.03 -21.12
CA ALA A 117 -10.43 -1.34 -21.71
C ALA A 117 -11.69 -2.03 -22.28
N ALA A 118 -12.88 -1.68 -21.79
CA ALA A 118 -14.15 -2.17 -22.31
C ALA A 118 -14.63 -1.40 -23.54
N ALA A 119 -14.23 -0.14 -23.71
CA ALA A 119 -14.62 0.70 -24.84
C ALA A 119 -13.84 0.38 -26.14
N ASP A 120 -12.64 -0.19 -26.01
CA ASP A 120 -11.76 -0.58 -27.13
C ASP A 120 -11.99 -2.02 -27.64
N ARG A 121 -13.07 -2.70 -27.21
CA ARG A 121 -13.47 -4.05 -27.65
C ARG A 121 -14.74 -4.02 -28.49
#